data_AF-A0A1G8ZFU0-F1
#
_entry.id   AF-A0A1G8ZFU0-F1
#
_cell.length_a   1.000
_cell.length_b   1.000
_cell.length_c   1.000
_cell.angle_alpha   90.00
_cell.angle_beta   90.00
_cell.angle_gamma   90.00
#
_symmetry.space_group_name_H-M   'P 1'
#
loop_
_entity.id
_entity.type
_entity.pdbx_description
1 polymer ?
#
loop_
_entity_poly.entity_id
_entity_poly.type
_entity_poly.pdbx_seq_one_letter_code
_entity_poly.pdbx_strand_id
1 'polypeptide(L)'
;MEKLLQYGINTELASLAINVGLNLTSIRGTSKKNLIAVYGLDKYQATILKECVTRNPINEADVQRLLERNSATCCVCKGIKSDAYIIHHIEHYNISQNNDYDNLALLCPNDHELAHREGEALANKLTPKQIKQFKRNWENYVENVKIRQATLTGNIHDLDFVNVPRILELAIQIKKVIPSTRFTQQLLQSGKILDDGTINPQLYIDHNLNPNTPLKFFALFGSTTLIQHYYEMLLDIFSAVNVNNLEDLLKVSEVRKGILGKFCYYVGGVYGKQYRGVVSEESDYTSIHIRKKPFIVEWAVNPMYITSATAGWRIARRPIYAVYGKILNIEQVIENEKEYIRIEIRPYAFGLAIEKKDKTPLIHYLKYDWDKYQADEDL
;
A
#
# COMPACT_ATOMS: atom_id res chain seq x y z
N MET A 1 -5.54 -23.21 27.83
CA MET A 1 -4.18 -22.68 27.60
C MET A 1 -4.22 -21.42 26.75
N GLU A 2 -4.81 -21.49 25.55
CA GLU A 2 -4.95 -20.38 24.60
C GLU A 2 -5.48 -19.06 25.20
N LYS A 3 -6.55 -19.13 26.02
CA LYS A 3 -7.11 -17.95 26.70
C LYS A 3 -6.19 -17.28 27.73
N LEU A 4 -5.22 -17.96 28.34
CA LEU A 4 -4.30 -17.34 29.31
C LEU A 4 -3.15 -16.62 28.59
N LEU A 5 -2.71 -17.18 27.46
CA LEU A 5 -1.69 -16.58 26.59
C LEU A 5 -2.16 -15.22 26.04
N GLN A 6 -3.45 -15.07 25.70
CA GLN A 6 -4.06 -13.81 25.25
C GLN A 6 -3.95 -12.66 26.27
N TYR A 7 -3.76 -12.97 27.56
CA TYR A 7 -3.61 -11.98 28.64
C TYR A 7 -2.13 -11.75 29.01
N GLY A 8 -1.20 -12.26 28.20
CA GLY A 8 0.24 -12.09 28.39
C GLY A 8 0.87 -13.02 29.44
N ILE A 9 0.21 -14.12 29.81
CA ILE A 9 0.76 -15.13 30.72
C ILE A 9 1.61 -16.11 29.89
N ASN A 10 2.87 -16.33 30.26
CA ASN A 10 3.77 -17.24 29.52
C ASN A 10 3.30 -18.72 29.59
N THR A 11 3.79 -19.56 28.68
CA THR A 11 3.33 -20.97 28.54
C THR A 11 3.55 -21.81 29.79
N GLU A 12 4.66 -21.61 30.50
CA GLU A 12 5.01 -22.37 31.70
C GLU A 12 4.05 -22.05 32.86
N LEU A 13 3.83 -20.76 33.14
CA LEU A 13 2.90 -20.30 34.17
C LEU A 13 1.45 -20.60 33.80
N ALA A 14 1.09 -20.53 32.52
CA ALA A 14 -0.24 -20.92 32.04
C ALA A 14 -0.51 -22.42 32.25
N SER A 15 0.49 -23.27 32.03
CA SER A 15 0.40 -24.72 32.26
C SER A 15 0.28 -25.04 33.75
N LEU A 16 1.10 -24.39 34.59
CA LEU A 16 1.02 -24.51 36.04
C LEU A 16 -0.36 -24.12 36.57
N ALA A 17 -0.89 -22.97 36.13
CA ALA A 17 -2.21 -22.49 36.53
C ALA A 17 -3.33 -23.50 36.16
N ILE A 18 -3.28 -24.06 34.95
CA ILE A 18 -4.28 -25.06 34.52
C ILE A 18 -4.17 -26.34 35.34
N ASN A 19 -2.95 -26.80 35.64
CA ASN A 19 -2.71 -28.01 36.42
C ASN A 19 -3.26 -27.91 37.85
N VAL A 20 -3.24 -26.71 38.45
CA VAL A 20 -3.86 -26.46 39.77
C VAL A 20 -5.36 -26.10 39.66
N GLY A 21 -5.99 -26.30 38.50
CA GLY A 21 -7.43 -26.09 38.29
C GLY A 21 -7.83 -24.62 38.12
N LEU A 22 -6.89 -23.71 37.87
CA LEU A 22 -7.18 -22.30 37.64
C LEU A 22 -7.54 -22.03 36.17
N ASN A 23 -8.56 -21.21 35.97
CA ASN A 23 -8.96 -20.65 34.69
C ASN A 23 -9.10 -19.12 34.83
N LEU A 24 -9.30 -18.40 33.72
CA LEU A 24 -9.33 -16.93 33.73
C LEU A 24 -10.33 -16.36 34.76
N THR A 25 -11.52 -16.96 34.84
CA THR A 25 -12.59 -16.55 35.76
C THR A 25 -12.20 -16.79 37.21
N SER A 26 -11.62 -17.96 37.52
CA SER A 26 -11.20 -18.27 38.89
C SER A 26 -9.99 -17.43 39.34
N ILE A 27 -9.04 -17.13 38.45
CA ILE A 27 -7.92 -16.23 38.76
C ILE A 27 -8.44 -14.79 39.02
N ARG A 28 -9.43 -14.31 38.23
CA ARG A 28 -10.06 -13.00 38.45
C ARG A 28 -10.78 -12.93 39.80
N GLY A 29 -11.56 -13.95 40.14
CA GLY A 29 -12.34 -14.01 41.38
C GLY A 29 -11.53 -14.31 42.65
N THR A 30 -10.36 -14.94 42.53
CA THR A 30 -9.55 -15.37 43.69
C THR A 30 -8.57 -14.29 44.14
N SER A 31 -8.44 -14.07 45.45
CA SER A 31 -7.49 -13.09 46.02
C SER A 31 -6.03 -13.57 45.88
N LYS A 32 -5.05 -12.66 45.83
CA LYS A 32 -3.62 -13.03 45.81
C LYS A 32 -3.25 -13.94 46.98
N LYS A 33 -3.83 -13.70 48.17
CA LYS A 33 -3.63 -14.51 49.37
C LYS A 33 -4.09 -15.96 49.17
N ASN A 34 -5.25 -16.16 48.54
CA ASN A 34 -5.79 -17.49 48.29
C ASN A 34 -5.08 -18.21 47.14
N LEU A 35 -4.60 -17.48 46.12
CA LEU A 35 -3.75 -18.06 45.07
C LEU A 35 -2.47 -18.68 45.65
N ILE A 36 -1.90 -18.06 46.69
CA ILE A 36 -0.71 -18.58 47.38
C ILE A 36 -1.11 -19.73 48.32
N ALA A 37 -2.06 -19.48 49.23
CA ALA A 37 -2.35 -20.40 50.32
C ALA A 37 -3.11 -21.67 49.89
N VAL A 38 -3.96 -21.58 48.85
CA VAL A 38 -4.83 -22.67 48.42
C VAL A 38 -4.31 -23.35 47.17
N TYR A 39 -3.77 -22.58 46.22
CA TYR A 39 -3.31 -23.10 44.93
C TYR A 39 -1.79 -23.29 44.86
N GLY A 40 -1.07 -23.02 45.96
CA GLY A 40 0.36 -23.31 46.09
C GLY A 40 1.27 -22.46 45.19
N LEU A 41 0.76 -21.36 44.63
CA LEU A 41 1.55 -20.46 43.79
C LEU A 41 2.48 -19.61 44.64
N ASP A 42 3.67 -19.32 44.13
CA ASP A 42 4.54 -18.37 44.80
C ASP A 42 4.01 -16.93 44.70
N LYS A 43 4.57 -16.03 45.52
CA LYS A 43 4.14 -14.64 45.60
C LYS A 43 4.31 -13.88 44.28
N TYR A 44 5.33 -14.22 43.50
CA TYR A 44 5.63 -13.60 42.20
C TYR A 44 4.65 -14.10 41.13
N GLN A 45 4.43 -15.41 41.04
CA GLN A 45 3.47 -16.06 40.16
C GLN A 45 2.04 -15.55 40.41
N ALA A 46 1.59 -15.48 41.67
CA ALA A 46 0.27 -14.97 42.02
C ALA A 46 0.09 -13.49 41.67
N THR A 47 1.19 -12.71 41.71
CA THR A 47 1.20 -11.29 41.33
C THR A 47 1.05 -11.14 39.82
N ILE A 48 1.88 -11.84 39.04
CA ILE A 48 1.80 -11.84 37.57
C ILE A 48 0.43 -12.31 37.10
N LEU A 49 -0.09 -13.43 37.63
CA LEU A 49 -1.39 -13.95 37.21
C LEU A 49 -2.49 -12.92 37.41
N LYS A 50 -2.56 -12.28 38.58
CA LYS A 50 -3.60 -11.26 38.85
C LYS A 50 -3.44 -10.05 37.95
N GLU A 51 -2.23 -9.56 37.75
CA GLU A 51 -1.94 -8.40 36.90
C GLU A 51 -2.21 -8.66 35.42
N CYS A 52 -2.04 -9.91 34.96
CA CYS A 52 -2.36 -10.33 33.61
C CYS A 52 -3.86 -10.53 33.42
N VAL A 53 -4.57 -11.20 34.33
CA VAL A 53 -6.00 -11.45 34.13
C VAL A 53 -6.89 -10.22 34.39
N THR A 54 -6.39 -9.21 35.12
CA THR A 54 -7.06 -7.91 35.22
C THR A 54 -7.04 -7.14 33.90
N ARG A 55 -6.16 -7.51 32.96
CA ARG A 55 -6.10 -6.87 31.66
C ARG A 55 -7.36 -7.18 30.87
N ASN A 56 -7.77 -6.25 30.04
CA ASN A 56 -8.64 -6.55 28.92
C ASN A 56 -7.79 -7.13 27.78
N PRO A 57 -8.29 -8.11 27.02
CA PRO A 57 -7.58 -8.59 25.85
C PRO A 57 -7.44 -7.44 24.83
N ILE A 58 -6.34 -7.44 24.09
CA ILE A 58 -6.20 -6.57 22.91
C ILE A 58 -7.20 -7.06 21.87
N ASN A 59 -7.87 -6.13 21.17
CA ASN A 59 -8.78 -6.49 20.08
C ASN A 59 -8.03 -7.28 19.00
N GLU A 60 -8.58 -8.42 18.58
CA GLU A 60 -7.97 -9.30 17.57
C GLU A 60 -7.73 -8.56 16.23
N ALA A 61 -8.62 -7.66 15.84
CA ALA A 61 -8.44 -6.83 14.66
C ALA A 61 -7.23 -5.90 14.78
N ASP A 62 -6.96 -5.36 15.97
CA ASP A 62 -5.79 -4.51 16.20
C ASP A 62 -4.49 -5.34 16.26
N VAL A 63 -4.54 -6.55 16.80
CA VAL A 63 -3.42 -7.51 16.74
C VAL A 63 -3.08 -7.81 15.29
N GLN A 64 -4.06 -8.24 14.49
CA GLN A 64 -3.86 -8.57 13.08
C GLN A 64 -3.35 -7.36 12.30
N ARG A 65 -3.96 -6.19 12.51
CA ARG A 65 -3.51 -4.94 11.89
C ARG A 65 -2.06 -4.60 12.25
N LEU A 66 -1.66 -4.79 13.50
CA LEU A 66 -0.29 -4.52 13.96
C LEU A 66 0.70 -5.47 13.28
N LEU A 67 0.38 -6.76 13.20
CA LEU A 67 1.20 -7.75 12.51
C LEU A 67 1.32 -7.44 11.03
N GLU A 68 0.23 -7.14 10.34
CA GLU A 68 0.24 -6.81 8.91
C GLU A 68 1.03 -5.55 8.60
N ARG A 69 0.87 -4.49 9.40
CA ARG A 69 1.56 -3.20 9.20
C ARG A 69 3.03 -3.24 9.56
N ASN A 70 3.44 -4.14 10.46
CA ASN A 70 4.84 -4.34 10.81
C ASN A 70 5.47 -5.53 10.04
N SER A 71 4.74 -6.18 9.14
CA SER A 71 5.16 -7.41 8.46
C SER A 71 5.64 -8.49 9.44
N ALA A 72 4.94 -8.62 10.58
CA ALA A 72 5.29 -9.48 11.70
C ALA A 72 6.75 -9.35 12.17
N THR A 73 7.34 -8.16 12.04
CA THR A 73 8.76 -7.90 12.32
C THR A 73 8.92 -6.77 13.32
N CYS A 74 9.93 -6.87 14.20
CA CYS A 74 10.28 -5.82 15.17
C CYS A 74 10.45 -4.45 14.51
N CYS A 75 9.73 -3.42 14.99
CA CYS A 75 9.80 -2.08 14.40
C CYS A 75 11.11 -1.33 14.70
N VAL A 76 11.91 -1.80 15.68
CA VAL A 76 13.19 -1.19 16.08
C VAL A 76 14.33 -1.76 15.27
N CYS A 77 14.64 -3.06 15.42
CA CYS A 77 15.76 -3.69 14.73
C CYS A 77 15.40 -4.30 13.36
N LYS A 78 14.12 -4.33 12.97
CA LYS A 78 13.67 -4.81 11.65
C LYS A 78 14.08 -6.26 11.36
N GLY A 79 14.07 -7.10 12.40
CA GLY A 79 14.40 -8.53 12.31
C GLY A 79 15.91 -8.84 12.43
N ILE A 80 16.78 -7.83 12.52
CA ILE A 80 18.23 -8.04 12.58
C ILE A 80 18.67 -8.80 13.85
N LYS A 81 18.01 -8.55 14.99
CA LYS A 81 18.40 -9.15 16.28
C LYS A 81 17.70 -10.47 16.57
N SER A 82 16.55 -10.74 15.95
CA SER A 82 15.68 -11.90 16.21
C SER A 82 14.51 -11.88 15.22
N ASP A 83 14.05 -13.06 14.82
CA ASP A 83 12.85 -13.30 14.02
C ASP A 83 11.57 -13.39 14.86
N ALA A 84 11.69 -13.72 16.16
CA ALA A 84 10.58 -13.69 17.11
C ALA A 84 10.12 -12.26 17.45
N TYR A 85 8.84 -12.11 17.81
CA TYR A 85 8.22 -10.84 18.18
C TYR A 85 7.28 -10.95 19.39
N ILE A 86 7.08 -9.82 20.06
CA ILE A 86 6.22 -9.62 21.22
C ILE A 86 5.45 -8.31 20.99
N ILE A 87 4.15 -8.31 21.32
CA ILE A 87 3.36 -7.07 21.35
C ILE A 87 3.68 -6.33 22.65
N HIS A 88 4.24 -5.15 22.51
CA HIS A 88 4.66 -4.27 23.59
C HIS A 88 3.72 -3.08 23.73
N HIS A 89 3.26 -2.81 24.96
CA HIS A 89 2.57 -1.56 25.29
C HIS A 89 3.60 -0.44 25.52
N ILE A 90 3.59 0.57 24.67
CA ILE A 90 4.52 1.71 24.70
C ILE A 90 4.42 2.48 26.02
N GLU A 91 3.19 2.76 26.45
CA GLU A 91 2.87 3.13 27.82
C GLU A 91 2.36 1.87 28.53
N HIS A 92 3.03 1.51 29.62
CA HIS A 92 2.78 0.24 30.30
C HIS A 92 1.30 0.08 30.65
N TYR A 93 0.74 -1.07 30.29
CA TYR A 93 -0.67 -1.37 30.49
C TYR A 93 -1.10 -1.26 31.96
N ASN A 94 -0.23 -1.63 32.92
CA ASN A 94 -0.55 -1.52 34.35
C ASN A 94 -0.78 -0.07 34.81
N ILE A 95 -0.30 0.93 34.06
CA ILE A 95 -0.51 2.35 34.33
C ILE A 95 -1.72 2.87 33.55
N SER A 96 -1.78 2.60 32.24
CA SER A 96 -2.74 3.25 31.34
C SER A 96 -4.01 2.44 31.07
N GLN A 97 -3.97 1.12 31.26
CA GLN A 97 -4.97 0.15 30.78
C GLN A 97 -5.32 0.32 29.28
N ASN A 98 -4.42 0.93 28.50
CA ASN A 98 -4.66 1.35 27.13
C ASN A 98 -4.22 0.26 26.14
N ASN A 99 -5.19 -0.35 25.45
CA ASN A 99 -4.98 -1.33 24.38
C ASN A 99 -5.15 -0.74 22.97
N ASP A 100 -5.30 0.58 22.84
CA ASP A 100 -5.44 1.23 21.54
C ASP A 100 -4.21 0.96 20.68
N TYR A 101 -4.43 0.78 19.38
CA TYR A 101 -3.39 0.50 18.38
C TYR A 101 -2.17 1.43 18.50
N ASP A 102 -2.38 2.71 18.83
CA ASP A 102 -1.32 3.71 18.93
C ASP A 102 -0.43 3.52 20.18
N ASN A 103 -0.90 2.76 21.17
CA ASN A 103 -0.12 2.35 22.33
C ASN A 103 0.58 0.99 22.16
N LEU A 104 0.36 0.29 21.05
CA LEU A 104 0.97 -1.02 20.80
C LEU A 104 2.15 -0.92 19.86
N ALA A 105 3.19 -1.72 20.05
CA ALA A 105 4.32 -1.83 19.14
C ALA A 105 4.80 -3.28 19.04
N LEU A 106 5.31 -3.67 17.88
CA LEU A 106 5.89 -5.00 17.70
C LEU A 106 7.40 -4.94 17.96
N LEU A 107 7.88 -5.61 19.01
CA LEU A 107 9.30 -5.66 19.38
C LEU A 107 9.82 -7.09 19.38
N CYS A 108 11.09 -7.31 19.05
CA CYS A 108 11.73 -8.61 19.30
C CYS A 108 12.09 -8.75 20.79
N PRO A 109 12.32 -9.97 21.32
CA PRO A 109 12.69 -10.16 22.73
C PRO A 109 13.85 -9.28 23.20
N ASN A 110 14.88 -9.11 22.36
CA ASN A 110 16.05 -8.28 22.66
C ASN A 110 15.71 -6.80 22.81
N ASP A 111 14.89 -6.25 21.90
CA ASP A 111 14.48 -4.84 21.97
C ASP A 111 13.40 -4.60 23.04
N HIS A 112 12.58 -5.62 23.30
CA HIS A 112 11.60 -5.62 24.39
C HIS A 112 12.30 -5.50 25.75
N GLU A 113 13.36 -6.28 25.98
CA GLU A 113 14.19 -6.17 27.20
C GLU A 113 14.81 -4.76 27.33
N LEU A 114 15.35 -4.21 26.24
CA LEU A 114 15.89 -2.84 26.22
C LEU A 114 14.84 -1.77 26.54
N ALA A 115 13.56 -2.01 26.23
CA ALA A 115 12.45 -1.13 26.58
C ALA A 115 12.02 -1.27 28.06
N HIS A 116 12.22 -2.44 28.66
CA HIS A 116 11.87 -2.70 30.07
C HIS A 116 13.02 -2.50 31.05
N ARG A 117 14.26 -2.31 30.59
CA ARG A 117 15.42 -2.12 31.46
C ARG A 117 15.20 -1.00 32.50
N GLU A 118 15.53 -1.30 33.75
CA GLU A 118 15.46 -0.40 34.91
C GLU A 118 16.88 -0.20 35.50
N GLY A 119 17.15 0.94 36.14
CA GLY A 119 18.41 1.24 36.85
C GLY A 119 19.45 2.09 36.09
N GLU A 120 20.54 2.42 36.79
CA GLU A 120 21.72 3.15 36.26
C GLU A 120 22.61 2.23 35.40
N ALA A 121 22.08 1.75 34.28
CA ALA A 121 22.88 1.03 33.31
C ALA A 121 23.68 2.00 32.43
N LEU A 122 24.95 1.69 32.15
CA LEU A 122 25.80 2.44 31.21
C LEU A 122 25.22 2.51 29.78
N ALA A 123 24.33 1.58 29.42
CA ALA A 123 23.71 1.49 28.11
C ALA A 123 22.31 2.14 28.10
N ASN A 124 22.06 3.00 27.11
CA ASN A 124 20.80 3.73 26.95
C ASN A 124 19.59 2.79 26.77
N LYS A 125 18.46 3.16 27.41
CA LYS A 125 17.15 2.52 27.28
C LYS A 125 16.40 2.99 26.02
N LEU A 126 15.53 2.14 25.47
CA LEU A 126 14.54 2.57 24.49
C LEU A 126 13.40 3.33 25.18
N THR A 127 13.26 4.61 24.84
CA THR A 127 12.18 5.45 25.37
C THR A 127 10.87 5.24 24.61
N PRO A 128 9.70 5.48 25.24
CA PRO A 128 8.40 5.44 24.57
C PRO A 128 8.34 6.29 23.30
N LYS A 129 8.97 7.48 23.32
CA LYS A 129 9.05 8.38 22.16
C LYS A 129 9.83 7.76 21.00
N GLN A 130 10.95 7.10 21.28
CA GLN A 130 11.73 6.38 20.28
C GLN A 130 10.93 5.22 19.68
N ILE A 131 10.26 4.44 20.52
CA ILE A 131 9.43 3.30 20.06
C ILE A 131 8.30 3.79 19.15
N LYS A 132 7.57 4.86 19.51
CA LYS A 132 6.54 5.48 18.65
C LYS A 132 7.11 5.88 17.29
N GLN A 133 8.30 6.48 17.28
CA GLN A 133 8.94 6.90 16.04
C GLN A 133 9.39 5.71 15.19
N PHE A 134 9.97 4.68 15.80
CA PHE A 134 10.38 3.45 15.12
C PHE A 134 9.18 2.71 14.52
N LYS A 135 8.11 2.53 15.30
CA LYS A 135 6.83 1.99 14.84
C LYS A 135 6.33 2.73 13.60
N ARG A 136 6.18 4.06 13.69
CA ARG A 136 5.68 4.88 12.57
C ARG A 136 6.56 4.75 11.33
N ASN A 137 7.88 4.81 11.50
CA ASN A 137 8.82 4.73 10.39
C ASN A 137 8.79 3.34 9.72
N TRP A 138 8.70 2.28 10.51
CA TRP A 138 8.66 0.92 10.01
C TRP A 138 7.35 0.60 9.31
N GLU A 139 6.20 0.97 9.89
CA GLU A 139 4.89 0.75 9.26
C GLU A 139 4.78 1.48 7.92
N ASN A 140 5.26 2.72 7.85
CA ASN A 140 5.34 3.47 6.59
C ASN A 140 6.25 2.77 5.58
N TYR A 141 7.38 2.20 6.02
CA TYR A 141 8.29 1.47 5.14
C TYR A 141 7.63 0.20 4.58
N VAL A 142 7.00 -0.61 5.43
CA VAL A 142 6.31 -1.84 5.03
C VAL A 142 5.18 -1.53 4.05
N GLU A 143 4.36 -0.50 4.31
CA GLU A 143 3.31 -0.06 3.39
C GLU A 143 3.88 0.32 2.02
N ASN A 144 4.98 1.10 1.99
CA ASN A 144 5.66 1.46 0.75
C ASN A 144 6.18 0.23 -0.03
N VAL A 145 6.73 -0.77 0.67
CA VAL A 145 7.21 -2.00 0.04
C VAL A 145 6.06 -2.79 -0.56
N LYS A 146 4.94 -2.95 0.16
CA LYS A 146 3.74 -3.65 -0.35
C LYS A 146 3.19 -2.96 -1.61
N ILE A 147 3.06 -1.64 -1.59
CA ILE A 147 2.60 -0.86 -2.74
C ILE A 147 3.56 -1.03 -3.92
N ARG A 148 4.87 -0.93 -3.69
CA ARG A 148 5.89 -1.14 -4.73
C ARG A 148 5.77 -2.52 -5.36
N GLN A 149 5.65 -3.56 -4.52
CA GLN A 149 5.51 -4.93 -4.98
C GLN A 149 4.25 -5.10 -5.82
N ALA A 150 3.08 -4.70 -5.31
CA ALA A 150 1.82 -4.78 -6.04
C ALA A 150 1.87 -4.04 -7.38
N THR A 151 2.43 -2.84 -7.40
CA THR A 151 2.58 -2.00 -8.59
C THR A 151 3.50 -2.63 -9.64
N LEU A 152 4.68 -3.13 -9.24
CA LEU A 152 5.67 -3.65 -10.18
C LEU A 152 5.44 -5.12 -10.59
N THR A 153 4.56 -5.84 -9.89
CA THR A 153 4.14 -7.20 -10.25
C THR A 153 2.84 -7.25 -11.05
N GLY A 154 2.21 -6.09 -11.29
CA GLY A 154 0.98 -6.02 -12.09
C GLY A 154 -0.30 -6.27 -11.32
N ASN A 155 -0.26 -6.24 -9.98
CA ASN A 155 -1.44 -6.39 -9.14
C ASN A 155 -2.22 -5.06 -9.07
N ILE A 156 -2.92 -4.75 -10.16
CA ILE A 156 -3.84 -3.62 -10.32
C ILE A 156 -5.21 -4.13 -10.78
N HIS A 157 -6.29 -3.40 -10.48
CA HIS A 157 -7.65 -3.85 -10.76
C HIS A 157 -8.02 -3.68 -12.24
N ASP A 158 -8.21 -2.44 -12.68
CA ASP A 158 -8.55 -2.10 -14.07
C ASP A 158 -7.46 -1.21 -14.66
N LEU A 159 -7.01 -1.51 -15.88
CA LEU A 159 -6.19 -0.61 -16.68
C LEU A 159 -7.08 0.37 -17.43
N ASP A 160 -6.95 1.66 -17.13
CA ASP A 160 -7.74 2.72 -17.75
C ASP A 160 -7.02 3.38 -18.93
N PHE A 161 -5.71 3.16 -19.04
CA PHE A 161 -4.88 3.69 -20.11
C PHE A 161 -3.65 2.83 -20.34
N VAL A 162 -3.33 2.55 -21.61
CA VAL A 162 -2.13 1.82 -22.03
C VAL A 162 -1.59 2.40 -23.34
N ASN A 163 -0.46 3.11 -23.27
CA ASN A 163 0.15 3.82 -24.39
C ASN A 163 0.99 2.90 -25.29
N VAL A 164 0.31 2.15 -26.16
CA VAL A 164 0.91 1.08 -26.98
C VAL A 164 2.18 1.53 -27.73
N PRO A 165 2.19 2.63 -28.52
CA PRO A 165 3.38 3.01 -29.26
C PRO A 165 4.56 3.35 -28.36
N ARG A 166 4.30 3.96 -27.20
CA ARG A 166 5.36 4.34 -26.26
C ARG A 166 5.92 3.16 -25.50
N ILE A 167 5.12 2.11 -25.26
CA ILE A 167 5.61 0.86 -24.68
C ILE A 167 6.49 0.12 -25.70
N LEU A 168 6.07 0.03 -26.96
CA LEU A 168 6.88 -0.58 -28.03
C LEU A 168 8.18 0.19 -28.29
N GLU A 169 8.12 1.52 -28.35
CA GLU A 169 9.31 2.38 -28.43
C GLU A 169 10.27 2.10 -27.26
N LEU A 170 9.72 1.98 -26.06
CA LEU A 170 10.49 1.73 -24.85
C LEU A 170 11.13 0.33 -24.84
N ALA A 171 10.42 -0.69 -25.36
CA ALA A 171 10.94 -2.03 -25.56
C ALA A 171 12.21 -1.99 -26.43
N ILE A 172 12.13 -1.35 -27.59
CA ILE A 172 13.29 -1.20 -28.48
C ILE A 172 14.41 -0.38 -27.84
N GLN A 173 14.09 0.68 -27.10
CA GLN A 173 15.12 1.51 -26.46
C GLN A 173 15.88 0.76 -25.36
N ILE A 174 15.18 0.03 -24.50
CA ILE A 174 15.74 -0.61 -23.30
C ILE A 174 16.18 -2.05 -23.57
N LYS A 175 15.28 -2.87 -24.12
CA LYS A 175 15.49 -4.32 -24.31
C LYS A 175 16.09 -4.66 -25.66
N LYS A 176 16.11 -3.72 -26.62
CA LYS A 176 16.57 -3.91 -28.02
C LYS A 176 15.76 -4.94 -28.83
N VAL A 177 14.67 -5.43 -28.24
CA VAL A 177 13.74 -6.40 -28.81
C VAL A 177 12.36 -6.14 -28.24
N ILE A 178 11.32 -6.60 -28.91
CA ILE A 178 9.95 -6.61 -28.38
C ILE A 178 9.79 -7.85 -27.48
N PRO A 179 9.59 -7.68 -26.15
CA PRO A 179 9.42 -8.82 -25.26
C PRO A 179 8.16 -9.62 -25.58
N SER A 180 8.27 -10.94 -25.53
CA SER A 180 7.11 -11.82 -25.50
C SER A 180 6.44 -11.80 -24.14
N THR A 181 5.13 -11.96 -24.11
CA THR A 181 4.30 -12.13 -22.91
C THR A 181 3.54 -13.45 -22.99
N ARG A 182 2.77 -13.79 -21.94
CA ARG A 182 1.92 -14.99 -21.99
C ARG A 182 0.84 -14.96 -23.09
N PHE A 183 0.54 -13.78 -23.64
CA PHE A 183 -0.47 -13.59 -24.68
C PHE A 183 0.10 -13.53 -26.09
N THR A 184 1.43 -13.43 -26.26
CA THR A 184 2.05 -13.15 -27.57
C THR A 184 1.69 -14.20 -28.61
N GLN A 185 1.83 -15.50 -28.27
CA GLN A 185 1.53 -16.58 -29.20
C GLN A 185 0.05 -16.57 -29.66
N GLN A 186 -0.88 -16.40 -28.72
CA GLN A 186 -2.31 -16.34 -29.02
C GLN A 186 -2.66 -15.13 -29.90
N LEU A 187 -2.07 -13.97 -29.62
CA LEU A 187 -2.33 -12.74 -30.36
C LEU A 187 -1.78 -12.80 -31.79
N LEU A 188 -0.59 -13.38 -31.99
CA LEU A 188 -0.01 -13.63 -33.32
C LEU A 188 -0.86 -14.63 -34.11
N GLN A 189 -1.18 -15.79 -33.53
CA GLN A 189 -1.97 -16.83 -34.20
C GLN A 189 -3.37 -16.36 -34.59
N SER A 190 -3.97 -15.48 -33.78
CA SER A 190 -5.29 -14.91 -34.07
C SER A 190 -5.24 -13.60 -34.86
N GLY A 191 -4.07 -13.24 -35.40
CA GLY A 191 -3.86 -12.09 -36.27
C GLY A 191 -4.14 -10.73 -35.63
N LYS A 192 -4.09 -10.62 -34.29
CA LYS A 192 -4.39 -9.38 -33.55
C LYS A 192 -3.20 -8.46 -33.42
N ILE A 193 -1.99 -9.02 -33.42
CA ILE A 193 -0.73 -8.28 -33.46
C ILE A 193 0.13 -8.79 -34.62
N LEU A 194 1.06 -7.95 -35.08
CA LEU A 194 2.10 -8.31 -36.03
C LEU A 194 3.37 -8.80 -35.31
N ASP A 195 4.33 -9.34 -36.07
CA ASP A 195 5.60 -9.83 -35.53
C ASP A 195 6.46 -8.75 -34.85
N ASP A 196 6.25 -7.48 -35.22
CA ASP A 196 6.88 -6.32 -34.58
C ASP A 196 6.14 -5.85 -33.30
N GLY A 197 5.10 -6.57 -32.89
CA GLY A 197 4.29 -6.29 -31.70
C GLY A 197 3.24 -5.20 -31.87
N THR A 198 3.14 -4.54 -33.02
CA THR A 198 2.08 -3.57 -33.29
C THR A 198 0.72 -4.25 -33.43
N ILE A 199 -0.37 -3.53 -33.15
CA ILE A 199 -1.73 -4.04 -33.36
C ILE A 199 -1.95 -4.17 -34.87
N ASN A 200 -2.41 -5.33 -35.32
CA ASN A 200 -2.64 -5.58 -36.74
C ASN A 200 -3.83 -4.72 -37.23
N PRO A 201 -3.63 -3.83 -38.23
CA PRO A 201 -4.72 -3.00 -38.76
C PRO A 201 -5.90 -3.80 -39.33
N GLN A 202 -5.67 -5.04 -39.78
CA GLN A 202 -6.73 -5.92 -40.29
C GLN A 202 -7.79 -6.22 -39.23
N LEU A 203 -7.42 -6.21 -37.93
CA LEU A 203 -8.35 -6.35 -36.81
C LEU A 203 -9.50 -5.32 -36.88
N TYR A 204 -9.19 -4.08 -37.26
CA TYR A 204 -10.18 -3.02 -37.33
C TYR A 204 -11.13 -3.19 -38.52
N ILE A 205 -10.62 -3.73 -39.61
CA ILE A 205 -11.39 -4.02 -40.82
C ILE A 205 -12.34 -5.19 -40.57
N ASP A 206 -11.82 -6.30 -40.04
CA ASP A 206 -12.57 -7.54 -39.84
C ASP A 206 -13.78 -7.40 -38.91
N HIS A 207 -13.68 -6.47 -37.95
CA HIS A 207 -14.71 -6.25 -36.93
C HIS A 207 -15.36 -4.85 -36.99
N ASN A 208 -15.10 -4.07 -38.04
CA ASN A 208 -15.61 -2.70 -38.22
C ASN A 208 -15.38 -1.82 -36.96
N LEU A 209 -14.15 -1.83 -36.45
CA LEU A 209 -13.76 -1.11 -35.23
C LEU A 209 -13.14 0.25 -35.56
N ASN A 210 -13.18 1.17 -34.60
CA ASN A 210 -12.57 2.49 -34.75
C ASN A 210 -11.04 2.41 -34.51
N PRO A 211 -10.19 2.66 -35.53
CA PRO A 211 -8.73 2.64 -35.37
C PRO A 211 -8.21 3.76 -34.45
N ASN A 212 -8.98 4.84 -34.26
CA ASN A 212 -8.61 5.92 -33.35
C ASN A 212 -8.78 5.58 -31.87
N THR A 213 -9.39 4.45 -31.55
CA THR A 213 -9.49 3.95 -30.18
C THR A 213 -9.06 2.49 -30.13
N PRO A 214 -7.76 2.20 -30.37
CA PRO A 214 -7.25 0.88 -30.74
C PRO A 214 -7.41 -0.20 -29.67
N LEU A 215 -7.77 0.17 -28.44
CA LEU A 215 -8.01 -0.75 -27.32
C LEU A 215 -9.45 -0.73 -26.81
N LYS A 216 -10.29 0.19 -27.31
CA LYS A 216 -11.65 0.42 -26.82
C LYS A 216 -12.67 -0.29 -27.72
N PHE A 217 -12.76 -1.59 -27.55
CA PHE A 217 -13.74 -2.41 -28.25
C PHE A 217 -14.12 -3.64 -27.43
N PHE A 218 -15.07 -4.43 -27.92
CA PHE A 218 -15.66 -5.53 -27.17
C PHE A 218 -14.63 -6.62 -26.81
N ALA A 219 -14.67 -7.08 -25.55
CA ALA A 219 -13.67 -7.99 -24.99
C ALA A 219 -13.54 -9.31 -25.76
N LEU A 220 -14.64 -9.83 -26.33
CA LEU A 220 -14.61 -11.07 -27.14
C LEU A 220 -13.76 -10.95 -28.40
N PHE A 221 -13.56 -9.73 -28.92
CA PHE A 221 -12.64 -9.51 -30.04
C PHE A 221 -11.18 -9.33 -29.59
N GLY A 222 -10.88 -9.43 -28.29
CA GLY A 222 -9.52 -9.50 -27.75
C GLY A 222 -8.98 -8.21 -27.11
N SER A 223 -9.79 -7.17 -26.88
CA SER A 223 -9.32 -5.91 -26.28
C SER A 223 -8.67 -6.10 -24.92
N THR A 224 -9.29 -6.89 -24.03
CA THR A 224 -8.73 -7.22 -22.71
C THR A 224 -7.38 -7.92 -22.82
N THR A 225 -7.22 -8.81 -23.81
CA THR A 225 -5.96 -9.53 -24.04
C THR A 225 -4.86 -8.59 -24.53
N LEU A 226 -5.18 -7.67 -25.45
CA LEU A 226 -4.24 -6.64 -25.91
C LEU A 226 -3.82 -5.70 -24.78
N ILE A 227 -4.77 -5.23 -23.97
CA ILE A 227 -4.51 -4.36 -22.82
C ILE A 227 -3.52 -5.03 -21.86
N GLN A 228 -3.77 -6.29 -21.50
CA GLN A 228 -2.90 -7.03 -20.58
C GLN A 228 -1.54 -7.38 -21.23
N HIS A 229 -1.51 -7.70 -22.52
CA HIS A 229 -0.28 -7.93 -23.28
C HIS A 229 0.68 -6.74 -23.19
N TYR A 230 0.22 -5.53 -23.53
CA TYR A 230 1.09 -4.36 -23.49
C TYR A 230 1.44 -3.93 -22.06
N TYR A 231 0.57 -4.19 -21.08
CA TYR A 231 0.90 -3.94 -19.68
C TYR A 231 1.96 -4.90 -19.14
N GLU A 232 1.87 -6.20 -19.42
CA GLU A 232 2.90 -7.16 -19.06
C GLU A 232 4.24 -6.84 -19.72
N MET A 233 4.20 -6.41 -20.98
CA MET A 233 5.40 -5.94 -21.68
C MET A 233 6.03 -4.74 -20.96
N LEU A 234 5.22 -3.76 -20.52
CA LEU A 234 5.71 -2.63 -19.73
C LEU A 234 6.37 -3.08 -18.42
N LEU A 235 5.79 -4.05 -17.71
CA LEU A 235 6.37 -4.58 -16.48
C LEU A 235 7.68 -5.33 -16.72
N ASP A 236 7.78 -6.12 -17.80
CA ASP A 236 9.05 -6.75 -18.21
C ASP A 236 10.11 -5.69 -18.53
N ILE A 237 9.77 -4.64 -19.26
CA ILE A 237 10.68 -3.53 -19.54
C ILE A 237 11.14 -2.88 -18.22
N PHE A 238 10.21 -2.64 -17.31
CA PHE A 238 10.47 -2.02 -16.01
C PHE A 238 11.36 -2.90 -15.11
N SER A 239 11.38 -4.21 -15.30
CA SER A 239 12.32 -5.10 -14.60
C SER A 239 13.79 -4.85 -14.97
N ALA A 240 14.06 -4.25 -16.14
CA ALA A 240 15.41 -3.95 -16.62
C ALA A 240 15.90 -2.53 -16.30
N VAL A 241 15.09 -1.71 -15.61
CA VAL A 241 15.46 -0.33 -15.25
C VAL A 241 15.13 -0.02 -13.80
N ASN A 242 15.78 1.02 -13.28
CA ASN A 242 15.42 1.53 -11.96
C ASN A 242 14.14 2.37 -12.03
N VAL A 243 13.02 1.80 -11.55
CA VAL A 243 11.73 2.47 -11.42
C VAL A 243 11.56 3.01 -10.01
N ASN A 244 11.43 4.33 -9.90
CA ASN A 244 11.40 5.05 -8.64
C ASN A 244 9.97 5.32 -8.18
N ASN A 245 9.71 5.33 -6.87
CA ASN A 245 8.48 5.90 -6.36
C ASN A 245 8.51 7.42 -6.57
N LEU A 246 7.55 7.97 -7.32
CA LEU A 246 7.47 9.41 -7.58
C LEU A 246 7.40 10.20 -6.27
N GLU A 247 6.71 9.71 -5.24
CA GLU A 247 6.62 10.43 -3.97
C GLU A 247 7.98 10.65 -3.30
N ASP A 248 8.93 9.72 -3.50
CA ASP A 248 10.28 9.85 -3.00
C ASP A 248 11.08 10.89 -3.78
N LEU A 249 10.77 11.08 -5.07
CA LEU A 249 11.34 12.09 -5.95
C LEU A 249 10.72 13.49 -5.76
N LEU A 250 9.50 13.59 -5.21
CA LEU A 250 8.82 14.86 -4.93
C LEU A 250 9.36 15.54 -3.66
N LYS A 251 10.67 15.82 -3.68
CA LYS A 251 11.42 16.57 -2.67
C LYS A 251 12.31 17.58 -3.39
N VAL A 252 12.38 18.81 -2.90
CA VAL A 252 13.17 19.87 -3.55
C VAL A 252 14.64 19.46 -3.64
N SER A 253 15.15 18.75 -2.64
CA SER A 253 16.49 18.16 -2.63
C SER A 253 16.71 17.16 -3.77
N GLU A 254 15.71 16.34 -4.10
CA GLU A 254 15.82 15.35 -5.17
C GLU A 254 15.74 16.01 -6.55
N VAL A 255 14.86 16.99 -6.73
CA VAL A 255 14.81 17.79 -7.96
C VAL A 255 16.17 18.44 -8.24
N ARG A 256 16.81 19.03 -7.22
CA ARG A 256 18.15 19.62 -7.32
C ARG A 256 19.24 18.61 -7.70
N LYS A 257 19.11 17.34 -7.29
CA LYS A 257 20.03 16.26 -7.69
C LYS A 257 19.84 15.80 -9.14
N GLY A 258 18.76 16.21 -9.80
CA GLY A 258 18.39 15.76 -11.14
C GLY A 258 17.51 14.51 -11.10
N ILE A 259 16.25 14.69 -11.50
CA ILE A 259 15.28 13.59 -11.68
C ILE A 259 14.78 13.44 -13.11
N LEU A 260 15.24 14.30 -14.02
CA LEU A 260 14.89 14.27 -15.43
C LEU A 260 15.25 12.90 -16.05
N GLY A 261 14.34 12.35 -16.86
CA GLY A 261 14.54 11.06 -17.53
C GLY A 261 14.37 9.83 -16.65
N LYS A 262 14.18 9.97 -15.32
CA LYS A 262 13.93 8.83 -14.44
C LYS A 262 12.57 8.19 -14.73
N PHE A 263 12.56 6.86 -14.73
CA PHE A 263 11.32 6.08 -14.69
C PHE A 263 10.74 6.12 -13.29
N CYS A 264 9.42 6.24 -13.22
CA CYS A 264 8.72 6.31 -11.96
C CYS A 264 7.35 5.64 -12.01
N TYR A 265 6.88 5.28 -10.82
CA TYR A 265 5.48 4.96 -10.58
C TYR A 265 4.92 5.90 -9.51
N TYR A 266 3.61 6.12 -9.53
CA TYR A 266 2.89 6.87 -8.51
C TYR A 266 1.64 6.10 -8.10
N VAL A 267 1.37 6.03 -6.79
CA VAL A 267 0.12 5.47 -6.27
C VAL A 267 -0.59 6.51 -5.40
N GLY A 268 -1.78 6.92 -5.83
CA GLY A 268 -2.57 7.91 -5.10
C GLY A 268 -3.71 8.51 -5.90
N GLY A 269 -4.48 9.36 -5.22
CA GLY A 269 -5.55 10.13 -5.85
C GLY A 269 -5.00 11.11 -6.87
N VAL A 270 -5.52 11.07 -8.09
CA VAL A 270 -5.19 12.02 -9.17
C VAL A 270 -6.41 12.83 -9.56
N TYR A 271 -6.22 14.05 -10.04
CA TYR A 271 -7.28 14.86 -10.64
C TYR A 271 -7.17 14.73 -12.14
N GLY A 272 -8.29 14.58 -12.85
CA GLY A 272 -8.28 14.49 -14.30
C GLY A 272 -9.50 15.17 -14.91
N LYS A 273 -9.45 15.35 -16.23
CA LYS A 273 -10.59 15.82 -17.01
C LYS A 273 -10.95 14.75 -18.04
N GLN A 274 -12.24 14.47 -18.16
CA GLN A 274 -12.72 13.63 -19.25
C GLN A 274 -12.48 14.37 -20.57
N TYR A 275 -11.93 13.65 -21.56
CA TYR A 275 -11.82 14.17 -22.91
C TYR A 275 -13.22 14.40 -23.52
N ARG A 276 -13.44 15.60 -24.08
CA ARG A 276 -14.71 16.00 -24.69
C ARG A 276 -14.45 16.22 -26.17
N GLY A 277 -14.85 15.27 -27.01
CA GLY A 277 -14.64 15.35 -28.46
C GLY A 277 -14.69 13.97 -29.12
N VAL A 278 -14.59 13.97 -30.45
CA VAL A 278 -14.36 12.77 -31.23
C VAL A 278 -12.87 12.46 -31.19
N VAL A 279 -12.51 11.23 -30.81
CA VAL A 279 -11.12 10.80 -30.74
C VAL A 279 -10.57 10.53 -32.15
N SER A 280 -9.43 11.14 -32.45
CA SER A 280 -8.70 11.12 -33.73
C SER A 280 -7.20 11.29 -33.48
N GLU A 281 -6.38 11.13 -34.52
CA GLU A 281 -4.94 11.39 -34.46
C GLU A 281 -4.58 12.84 -34.09
N GLU A 282 -5.46 13.79 -34.41
CA GLU A 282 -5.31 15.22 -34.10
C GLU A 282 -5.87 15.60 -32.72
N SER A 283 -6.36 14.62 -31.94
CA SER A 283 -6.95 14.90 -30.64
C SER A 283 -5.96 15.50 -29.66
N ASP A 284 -6.35 16.60 -29.03
CA ASP A 284 -5.63 17.15 -27.89
C ASP A 284 -5.48 16.13 -26.77
N TYR A 285 -4.35 16.20 -26.09
CA TYR A 285 -4.11 15.40 -24.89
C TYR A 285 -5.01 15.91 -23.77
N THR A 286 -5.64 14.98 -23.06
CA THR A 286 -6.15 15.29 -21.71
C THR A 286 -5.01 15.15 -20.71
N SER A 287 -5.24 15.51 -19.44
CA SER A 287 -4.25 15.31 -18.39
C SER A 287 -4.87 14.75 -17.13
N ILE A 288 -4.07 13.93 -16.44
CA ILE A 288 -4.23 13.70 -15.01
C ILE A 288 -3.11 14.44 -14.28
N HIS A 289 -3.36 14.91 -13.08
CA HIS A 289 -2.40 15.69 -12.32
C HIS A 289 -2.57 15.53 -10.81
N ILE A 290 -1.51 15.86 -10.08
CA ILE A 290 -1.54 16.07 -8.63
C ILE A 290 -0.94 17.44 -8.30
N ARG A 291 -1.50 18.09 -7.28
CA ARG A 291 -0.96 19.33 -6.72
C ARG A 291 -0.54 19.07 -5.28
N LYS A 292 0.75 19.20 -5.01
CA LYS A 292 1.34 19.03 -3.67
C LYS A 292 2.44 20.07 -3.50
N LYS A 293 2.13 21.21 -2.89
CA LYS A 293 3.09 22.32 -2.75
C LYS A 293 4.47 21.82 -2.26
N PRO A 294 5.58 22.19 -2.94
CA PRO A 294 5.69 23.13 -4.06
C PRO A 294 5.49 22.51 -5.47
N PHE A 295 5.06 21.27 -5.60
CA PHE A 295 4.98 20.54 -6.86
C PHE A 295 3.61 20.59 -7.52
N ILE A 296 3.63 20.66 -8.85
CA ILE A 296 2.53 20.30 -9.74
C ILE A 296 3.06 19.17 -10.61
N VAL A 297 2.41 18.01 -10.62
CA VAL A 297 2.80 16.90 -11.49
C VAL A 297 1.68 16.66 -12.48
N GLU A 298 2.02 16.59 -13.76
CA GLU A 298 1.07 16.39 -14.84
C GLU A 298 1.48 15.21 -15.70
N TRP A 299 0.52 14.37 -16.03
CA TRP A 299 0.67 13.30 -17.01
C TRP A 299 -0.18 13.63 -18.23
N ALA A 300 0.46 13.76 -19.39
CA ALA A 300 -0.21 13.99 -20.67
C ALA A 300 -0.81 12.68 -21.19
N VAL A 301 -2.14 12.59 -21.24
CA VAL A 301 -2.91 11.39 -21.60
C VAL A 301 -3.50 11.56 -22.99
N ASN A 302 -3.04 10.75 -23.94
CA ASN A 302 -3.65 10.70 -25.27
C ASN A 302 -4.97 9.89 -25.20
N PRO A 303 -6.12 10.47 -25.56
CA PRO A 303 -7.42 9.83 -25.42
C PRO A 303 -7.60 8.57 -26.29
N MET A 304 -6.82 8.39 -27.35
CA MET A 304 -6.84 7.17 -28.20
C MET A 304 -6.59 5.90 -27.39
N TYR A 305 -5.72 6.00 -26.39
CA TYR A 305 -5.24 4.84 -25.62
C TYR A 305 -6.01 4.62 -24.31
N ILE A 306 -7.14 5.30 -24.14
CA ILE A 306 -8.09 5.00 -23.07
C ILE A 306 -8.79 3.69 -23.41
N THR A 307 -8.78 2.76 -22.46
CA THR A 307 -9.14 1.35 -22.70
C THR A 307 -10.64 1.08 -22.74
N SER A 308 -11.48 1.96 -22.17
CA SER A 308 -12.93 1.78 -22.11
C SER A 308 -13.69 3.10 -21.97
N ALA A 309 -15.01 3.07 -22.19
CA ALA A 309 -15.86 4.22 -21.90
C ALA A 309 -15.86 4.53 -20.38
N THR A 310 -15.89 3.49 -19.55
CA THR A 310 -15.83 3.59 -18.09
C THR A 310 -14.52 4.22 -17.63
N ALA A 311 -13.38 3.86 -18.25
CA ALA A 311 -12.08 4.48 -17.99
C ALA A 311 -12.12 6.00 -18.24
N GLY A 312 -12.68 6.42 -19.38
CA GLY A 312 -12.85 7.84 -19.71
C GLY A 312 -13.68 8.60 -18.67
N TRP A 313 -14.73 7.98 -18.15
CA TRP A 313 -15.55 8.56 -17.08
C TRP A 313 -14.83 8.57 -15.72
N ARG A 314 -14.10 7.50 -15.37
CA ARG A 314 -13.33 7.40 -14.13
C ARG A 314 -12.24 8.45 -14.01
N ILE A 315 -11.54 8.77 -15.10
CA ILE A 315 -10.49 9.80 -15.14
C ILE A 315 -10.99 11.15 -14.58
N ALA A 316 -12.28 11.48 -14.72
CA ALA A 316 -12.85 12.72 -14.20
C ALA A 316 -13.26 12.69 -12.71
N ARG A 317 -13.28 11.51 -12.06
CA ARG A 317 -13.87 11.29 -10.71
C ARG A 317 -12.87 11.16 -9.57
N ARG A 318 -11.66 11.69 -9.76
CA ARG A 318 -10.56 11.64 -8.78
C ARG A 318 -10.20 10.23 -8.29
N PRO A 319 -9.91 9.29 -9.20
CA PRO A 319 -9.61 7.92 -8.85
C PRO A 319 -8.25 7.80 -8.14
N ILE A 320 -8.07 6.72 -7.41
CA ILE A 320 -6.77 6.31 -6.88
C ILE A 320 -6.12 5.41 -7.93
N TYR A 321 -5.11 5.95 -8.61
CA TYR A 321 -4.41 5.23 -9.67
C TYR A 321 -3.01 4.80 -9.24
N ALA A 322 -2.59 3.67 -9.81
CA ALA A 322 -1.19 3.35 -10.06
C ALA A 322 -0.83 3.87 -11.46
N VAL A 323 0.06 4.86 -11.52
CA VAL A 323 0.48 5.52 -12.77
C VAL A 323 1.95 5.21 -13.03
N TYR A 324 2.27 4.79 -14.24
CA TYR A 324 3.63 4.42 -14.68
C TYR A 324 4.10 5.41 -15.73
N GLY A 325 5.30 5.98 -15.58
CA GLY A 325 5.77 7.00 -16.51
C GLY A 325 7.24 7.36 -16.43
N LYS A 326 7.65 8.27 -17.31
CA LYS A 326 9.01 8.84 -17.36
C LYS A 326 8.94 10.36 -17.25
N ILE A 327 9.76 10.93 -16.38
CA ILE A 327 9.87 12.39 -16.20
C ILE A 327 10.51 13.00 -17.44
N LEU A 328 9.79 13.88 -18.12
CA LEU A 328 10.23 14.50 -19.38
C LEU A 328 10.69 15.93 -19.22
N ASN A 329 10.04 16.69 -18.35
CA ASN A 329 10.33 18.11 -18.17
C ASN A 329 10.15 18.52 -16.71
N ILE A 330 10.92 19.51 -16.29
CA ILE A 330 10.83 20.14 -14.98
C ILE A 330 11.00 21.64 -15.19
N GLU A 331 9.99 22.41 -14.83
CA GLU A 331 9.98 23.86 -15.00
C GLU A 331 9.53 24.57 -13.72
N GLN A 332 10.02 25.80 -13.52
CA GLN A 332 9.50 26.68 -12.49
C GLN A 332 8.35 27.50 -13.08
N VAL A 333 7.21 27.49 -12.42
CA VAL A 333 6.01 28.21 -12.87
C VAL A 333 5.44 29.05 -11.74
N ILE A 334 4.89 30.20 -12.08
CA ILE A 334 4.17 31.06 -11.15
C ILE A 334 2.68 30.92 -11.47
N GLU A 335 1.91 30.38 -10.54
CA GLU A 335 0.44 30.29 -10.63
C GLU A 335 -0.18 30.98 -9.43
N ASN A 336 -1.04 31.99 -9.65
CA ASN A 336 -1.67 32.78 -8.60
C ASN A 336 -0.66 33.34 -7.57
N GLU A 337 0.38 34.01 -8.08
CA GLU A 337 1.44 34.65 -7.28
C GLU A 337 2.24 33.67 -6.40
N LYS A 338 2.17 32.37 -6.68
CA LYS A 338 2.91 31.33 -5.95
C LYS A 338 3.81 30.58 -6.91
N GLU A 339 5.05 30.37 -6.49
CA GLU A 339 6.02 29.55 -7.20
C GLU A 339 5.72 28.06 -7.00
N TYR A 340 5.75 27.33 -8.11
CA TYR A 340 5.67 25.88 -8.16
C TYR A 340 6.77 25.31 -9.04
N ILE A 341 7.11 24.05 -8.77
CA ILE A 341 7.92 23.20 -9.64
C ILE A 341 6.93 22.32 -10.39
N ARG A 342 6.72 22.58 -11.68
CA ARG A 342 5.91 21.70 -12.54
C ARG A 342 6.78 20.58 -13.09
N ILE A 343 6.29 19.35 -12.98
CA ILE A 343 6.94 18.14 -13.47
C ILE A 343 6.00 17.49 -14.48
N GLU A 344 6.46 17.40 -15.72
CA GLU A 344 5.73 16.73 -16.79
C GLU A 344 6.22 15.28 -16.91
N ILE A 345 5.27 14.36 -16.91
CA ILE A 345 5.54 12.93 -17.00
C ILE A 345 4.80 12.36 -18.20
N ARG A 346 5.50 11.59 -19.03
CA ARG A 346 4.85 10.76 -20.06
C ARG A 346 4.29 9.50 -19.39
N PRO A 347 2.96 9.29 -19.39
CA PRO A 347 2.40 8.05 -18.91
C PRO A 347 2.57 6.93 -19.96
N TYR A 348 2.96 5.75 -19.49
CA TYR A 348 2.96 4.51 -20.28
C TYR A 348 1.71 3.70 -20.02
N ALA A 349 1.28 3.61 -18.77
CA ALA A 349 0.03 2.99 -18.37
C ALA A 349 -0.48 3.62 -17.08
N PHE A 350 -1.78 3.50 -16.83
CA PHE A 350 -2.32 3.67 -15.48
C PHE A 350 -3.62 2.91 -15.28
N GLY A 351 -3.91 2.60 -14.04
CA GLY A 351 -5.09 1.84 -13.65
C GLY A 351 -5.42 1.98 -12.17
N LEU A 352 -6.56 1.41 -11.77
CA LEU A 352 -7.01 1.40 -10.38
C LEU A 352 -6.03 0.59 -9.51
N ALA A 353 -5.47 1.24 -8.49
CA ALA A 353 -4.54 0.59 -7.58
C ALA A 353 -5.28 -0.36 -6.61
N ILE A 354 -4.76 -1.57 -6.43
CA ILE A 354 -5.23 -2.50 -5.39
C ILE A 354 -4.66 -2.07 -4.04
N GLU A 355 -3.34 -1.98 -3.95
CA GLU A 355 -2.65 -1.44 -2.78
C GLU A 355 -2.57 0.07 -2.86
N LYS A 356 -2.98 0.76 -1.79
CA LYS A 356 -2.98 2.22 -1.72
C LYS A 356 -2.56 2.69 -0.33
N LYS A 357 -1.94 3.87 -0.27
CA LYS A 357 -1.72 4.54 1.01
C LYS A 357 -3.02 5.14 1.50
N ASP A 358 -3.35 4.90 2.76
CA ASP A 358 -4.36 5.70 3.43
C ASP A 358 -3.76 7.08 3.73
N LYS A 359 -4.13 8.07 2.90
CA LYS A 359 -3.70 9.46 3.05
C LYS A 359 -4.74 10.30 3.78
N THR A 360 -5.82 9.68 4.25
CA THR A 360 -6.78 10.36 5.12
C THR A 360 -6.05 10.63 6.43
N PRO A 361 -5.86 11.89 6.86
CA PRO A 361 -5.41 12.12 8.22
C PRO A 361 -6.39 11.42 9.17
N LEU A 362 -5.88 10.80 10.24
CA LEU A 362 -6.67 10.31 11.38
C LEU A 362 -7.29 11.52 12.10
N ILE A 363 -8.12 12.26 11.39
CA ILE A 363 -9.10 13.15 11.98
C ILE A 363 -10.23 12.19 12.33
N HIS A 364 -10.69 12.23 13.58
CA HIS A 364 -11.93 11.61 14.04
C HIS A 364 -13.10 12.09 13.16
N TYR A 365 -13.23 11.58 11.95
CA TYR A 365 -14.52 11.49 11.31
C TYR A 365 -15.20 10.34 12.03
N LEU A 366 -16.21 10.68 12.83
CA LEU A 366 -17.29 9.76 13.18
C LEU A 366 -17.50 8.86 11.96
N LYS A 367 -17.15 7.57 12.08
CA LYS A 367 -17.63 6.57 11.14
C LYS A 367 -19.15 6.73 11.17
N TYR A 368 -19.71 7.35 10.13
CA TYR A 368 -21.16 7.38 9.98
C TYR A 368 -21.58 5.92 9.85
N ASP A 369 -22.30 5.48 10.87
CA ASP A 369 -22.96 4.20 10.92
C ASP A 369 -24.11 4.24 9.91
N TRP A 370 -23.86 3.73 8.71
CA TRP A 370 -24.87 3.71 7.64
C TRP A 370 -26.07 2.83 7.99
N ASP A 371 -25.94 1.95 9.00
CA ASP A 371 -27.04 1.11 9.48
C ASP A 371 -28.08 1.93 10.27
N LYS A 372 -27.78 3.18 10.65
CA LYS A 372 -28.77 4.10 11.25
C LYS A 372 -29.68 4.81 10.25
N TYR A 373 -29.41 4.72 8.94
CA TYR A 373 -30.20 5.41 7.92
C TYR A 373 -31.31 4.55 7.28
N GLN A 374 -31.51 3.30 7.75
CA GLN A 374 -32.61 2.43 7.29
C GLN A 374 -33.87 2.46 8.19
N ALA A 375 -33.98 3.40 9.12
CA ALA A 375 -35.08 3.42 10.10
C ALA A 375 -36.13 4.54 9.93
N ASP A 376 -36.03 5.40 8.91
CA ASP A 376 -37.00 6.48 8.68
C ASP A 376 -37.49 6.53 7.21
N GLU A 377 -37.93 5.40 6.68
CA GLU A 377 -38.92 5.35 5.58
C GLU A 377 -40.26 4.86 6.15
N ASP A 378 -40.93 5.73 6.88
CA ASP A 378 -42.38 5.70 7.11
C ASP A 378 -42.78 7.04 7.75
N LEU A 379 -43.07 8.05 6.91
CA LEU A 379 -44.02 9.16 7.15
C LEU A 379 -44.25 10.00 5.88
#